data_AF-A0A959Y8K3-F1
#
_entry.id   AF-A0A959Y8K3-F1
#
_cell.length_a   1.000
_cell.length_b   1.000
_cell.length_c   1.000
_cell.angle_alpha   90.00
_cell.angle_beta   90.00
_cell.angle_gamma   90.00
#
_symmetry.space_group_name_H-M   'P 1'
#
loop_
_entity.id
_entity.type
_entity.pdbx_description
1 polymer ?
#
loop_
_entity_poly.entity_id
_entity_poly.type
_entity_poly.pdbx_seq_one_letter_code
_entity_poly.pdbx_strand_id
1 'polypeptide(L)'
;WYHREVARRAGAATLKQWLDTVGYGNADTSGGFDRTWVVGALRITPREQVHFLERLVRNELPFSRRSMDIVKDITLQEDTLGYRLHGKTGWAIGSDGSIGWFVGWVEKDDGSGPYVFANRCMTSDTRSMTFGPARRAISIAVLKELGILP
;
A
#
# COMPACT_ATOMS: atom_id res chain seq x y z
N TRP A 1 -14.00 -7.69 5.45
CA TRP A 1 -15.00 -8.67 5.00
C TRP A 1 -15.14 -8.64 3.48
N TYR A 2 -15.33 -7.46 2.86
CA TYR A 2 -15.42 -7.31 1.39
C TYR A 2 -14.22 -7.88 0.62
N HIS A 3 -13.00 -7.44 0.92
CA HIS A 3 -11.79 -7.94 0.23
C HIS A 3 -11.54 -9.45 0.43
N ARG A 4 -12.03 -10.03 1.54
CA ARG A 4 -11.96 -11.48 1.76
C ARG A 4 -12.89 -12.22 0.80
N GLU A 5 -14.08 -11.66 0.57
CA GLU A 5 -15.04 -12.21 -0.38
C GLU A 5 -14.55 -12.09 -1.82
N VAL A 6 -13.92 -10.96 -2.18
CA VAL A 6 -13.25 -10.79 -3.48
C VAL A 6 -12.18 -11.88 -3.69
N ALA A 7 -11.33 -12.13 -2.69
CA ALA A 7 -10.31 -13.17 -2.77
C ALA A 7 -10.91 -14.58 -2.88
N ARG A 8 -12.03 -14.85 -2.21
CA ARG A 8 -12.78 -16.12 -2.33
C ARG A 8 -13.33 -16.35 -3.72
N ARG A 9 -13.91 -15.32 -4.33
CA ARG A 9 -14.44 -15.39 -5.70
C ARG A 9 -13.33 -15.55 -6.74
N ALA A 10 -12.18 -14.92 -6.52
CA ALA A 10 -11.00 -15.08 -7.39
C ALA A 10 -10.39 -16.49 -7.28
N GLY A 11 -10.39 -17.06 -6.07
CA GLY A 11 -9.81 -18.37 -5.78
C GLY A 11 -8.31 -18.32 -5.46
N ALA A 12 -7.85 -19.30 -4.67
CA ALA A 12 -6.48 -19.34 -4.17
C ALA A 12 -5.41 -19.45 -5.26
N ALA A 13 -5.64 -20.29 -6.29
CA ALA A 13 -4.72 -20.47 -7.40
C ALA A 13 -4.52 -19.17 -8.20
N THR A 14 -5.62 -18.48 -8.51
CA THR A 14 -5.61 -17.17 -9.18
C THR A 14 -4.84 -16.13 -8.38
N LEU A 15 -5.07 -16.06 -7.06
CA LEU A 15 -4.35 -15.12 -6.20
C LEU A 15 -2.84 -15.39 -6.22
N LYS A 16 -2.41 -16.65 -6.04
CA LYS A 16 -0.99 -17.02 -6.08
C LYS A 16 -0.37 -16.67 -7.44
N GLN A 17 -1.03 -17.04 -8.52
CA GLN A 17 -0.58 -16.73 -9.88
C GLN A 17 -0.35 -15.23 -10.06
N TRP A 18 -1.26 -14.37 -9.61
CA TRP A 18 -1.08 -12.92 -9.74
C TRP A 18 0.01 -12.36 -8.84
N LEU A 19 0.16 -12.85 -7.60
CA LEU A 19 1.25 -12.44 -6.73
C LEU A 19 2.62 -12.78 -7.36
N ASP A 20 2.75 -13.95 -7.97
CA ASP A 20 3.95 -14.35 -8.71
C ASP A 20 4.17 -13.49 -9.94
N THR A 21 3.12 -13.31 -10.75
CA THR A 21 3.17 -12.57 -12.02
C THR A 21 3.62 -11.13 -11.81
N VAL A 22 3.17 -10.49 -10.73
CA VAL A 22 3.55 -9.09 -10.43
C VAL A 22 4.78 -8.98 -9.53
N GLY A 23 5.31 -10.10 -9.02
CA GLY A 23 6.46 -10.11 -8.10
C GLY A 23 6.17 -9.43 -6.76
N TYR A 24 5.01 -9.72 -6.15
CA TYR A 24 4.58 -9.03 -4.92
C TYR A 24 5.20 -9.63 -3.65
N GLY A 25 6.33 -9.07 -3.22
CA GLY A 25 7.04 -9.52 -2.01
C GLY A 25 7.49 -10.98 -2.14
N ASN A 26 7.32 -11.77 -1.07
CA ASN A 26 7.65 -13.19 -1.10
C ASN A 26 6.60 -14.09 -1.79
N ALA A 27 5.48 -13.52 -2.26
CA ALA A 27 4.36 -14.21 -2.89
C ALA A 27 3.83 -15.45 -2.12
N ASP A 28 4.09 -15.54 -0.82
CA ASP A 28 3.77 -16.72 -0.02
C ASP A 28 2.30 -16.70 0.42
N THR A 29 1.50 -17.60 -0.16
CA THR A 29 0.07 -17.75 0.18
C THR A 29 -0.21 -18.79 1.25
N SER A 30 0.82 -19.37 1.88
CA SER A 30 0.64 -20.26 3.02
C SER A 30 0.02 -19.50 4.22
N GLY A 31 -0.74 -20.21 5.06
CA GLY A 31 -1.45 -19.61 6.19
C GLY A 31 -2.92 -19.20 5.95
N GLY A 32 -3.52 -19.64 4.84
CA GLY A 32 -4.95 -19.49 4.55
C GLY A 32 -5.25 -18.35 3.58
N PHE A 33 -5.69 -18.70 2.37
CA PHE A 33 -5.76 -17.79 1.22
C PHE A 33 -6.63 -16.54 1.42
N ASP A 34 -7.65 -16.58 2.29
CA ASP A 34 -8.56 -15.47 2.56
C ASP A 34 -8.11 -14.57 3.75
N ARG A 35 -6.94 -14.87 4.31
CA ARG A 35 -6.28 -14.15 5.41
C ARG A 35 -4.78 -13.93 5.17
N THR A 36 -4.25 -14.41 4.04
CA THR A 36 -2.83 -14.41 3.68
C THR A 36 -2.15 -13.06 3.92
N TRP A 37 -2.80 -11.94 3.58
CA TRP A 37 -2.25 -10.59 3.68
C TRP A 37 -2.40 -9.93 5.06
N VAL A 38 -3.11 -10.55 6.02
CA VAL A 38 -3.30 -10.00 7.38
C VAL A 38 -2.53 -10.80 8.43
N VAL A 39 -2.62 -12.14 8.37
CA VAL A 39 -2.02 -13.05 9.36
C VAL A 39 -1.29 -14.24 8.73
N GLY A 40 -1.28 -14.35 7.40
CA GLY A 40 -0.58 -15.44 6.70
C GLY A 40 0.91 -15.19 6.53
N ALA A 41 1.55 -15.91 5.61
CA ALA A 41 2.99 -15.84 5.39
C ALA A 41 3.44 -14.78 4.37
N LEU A 42 2.51 -14.10 3.70
CA LEU A 42 2.84 -13.05 2.73
C LEU A 42 3.57 -11.89 3.42
N ARG A 43 4.77 -11.57 2.96
CA ARG A 43 5.61 -10.48 3.45
C ARG A 43 6.11 -9.65 2.28
N ILE A 44 6.21 -8.34 2.52
CA ILE A 44 6.73 -7.38 1.57
C ILE A 44 7.47 -6.27 2.34
N THR A 45 8.59 -5.82 1.79
CA THR A 45 9.43 -4.75 2.33
C THR A 45 8.96 -3.37 1.82
N PRO A 46 9.35 -2.26 2.48
CA PRO A 46 9.02 -0.92 1.98
C PRO A 46 9.56 -0.66 0.57
N ARG A 47 10.74 -1.18 0.23
CA ARG A 47 11.32 -1.05 -1.11
C ARG A 47 10.49 -1.77 -2.17
N GLU A 48 10.04 -2.99 -1.88
CA GLU A 48 9.18 -3.74 -2.80
C GLU A 48 7.81 -3.07 -2.95
N GLN A 49 7.25 -2.46 -1.89
CA GLN A 49 6.03 -1.65 -1.98
C GLN A 49 6.21 -0.48 -2.95
N VAL A 50 7.31 0.28 -2.83
CA VAL A 50 7.63 1.38 -3.75
C VAL A 50 7.72 0.86 -5.18
N HIS A 51 8.48 -0.22 -5.42
CA HIS A 51 8.64 -0.79 -6.76
C HIS A 51 7.31 -1.23 -7.40
N PHE A 52 6.43 -1.87 -6.62
CA PHE A 52 5.09 -2.24 -7.10
C PHE A 52 4.23 -1.02 -7.44
N LEU A 53 4.27 0.02 -6.59
CA LEU A 53 3.51 1.25 -6.81
C LEU A 53 4.03 2.07 -7.99
N GLU A 54 5.35 2.13 -8.22
CA GLU A 54 5.92 2.77 -9.41
C GLU A 54 5.37 2.15 -10.69
N ARG A 55 5.33 0.81 -10.76
CA ARG A 55 4.75 0.09 -11.90
C ARG A 55 3.25 0.35 -12.04
N LEU A 56 2.51 0.41 -10.94
CA LEU A 56 1.08 0.78 -10.97
C LEU A 56 0.90 2.18 -11.56
N VAL A 57 1.63 3.16 -11.03
CA VAL A 57 1.55 4.57 -11.44
C VAL A 57 1.89 4.73 -12.93
N ARG A 58 2.93 4.04 -13.41
CA ARG A 58 3.33 4.03 -14.83
C ARG A 58 2.47 3.15 -15.74
N ASN A 59 1.52 2.40 -15.18
CA ASN A 59 0.67 1.44 -15.91
C ASN A 59 1.43 0.27 -16.53
N GLU A 60 2.49 -0.17 -15.85
CA GLU A 60 3.40 -1.26 -16.25
C GLU A 60 3.07 -2.60 -15.57
N LEU A 61 1.97 -2.65 -14.81
CA LEU A 61 1.44 -3.92 -14.31
C LEU A 61 0.66 -4.64 -15.42
N PRO A 62 0.64 -5.99 -15.45
CA PRO A 62 -0.03 -6.79 -16.46
C PRO A 62 -1.56 -6.88 -16.23
N PHE A 63 -2.19 -5.74 -15.94
CA PHE A 63 -3.63 -5.60 -15.77
C PHE A 63 -4.19 -4.66 -16.82
N SER A 64 -5.51 -4.68 -17.02
CA SER A 64 -6.14 -3.73 -17.94
C SER A 64 -5.94 -2.30 -17.45
N ARG A 65 -5.78 -1.36 -18.40
CA ARG A 65 -5.65 0.07 -18.07
C ARG A 65 -6.82 0.57 -17.22
N ARG A 66 -8.04 0.18 -17.60
CA ARG A 66 -9.27 0.43 -16.83
C ARG A 66 -9.17 -0.03 -15.37
N SER A 67 -8.66 -1.23 -15.11
CA SER A 67 -8.53 -1.74 -13.74
C SER A 67 -7.52 -0.94 -12.93
N MET A 68 -6.38 -0.58 -13.53
CA MET A 68 -5.37 0.23 -12.86
C MET A 68 -5.88 1.65 -12.57
N ASP A 69 -6.59 2.27 -13.51
CA ASP A 69 -7.17 3.61 -13.32
C ASP A 69 -8.21 3.59 -12.17
N ILE A 70 -9.13 2.61 -12.15
CA ILE A 70 -10.08 2.45 -11.03
C ILE A 70 -9.35 2.29 -9.69
N VAL A 71 -8.27 1.49 -9.64
CA VAL A 71 -7.50 1.31 -8.41
C VAL A 71 -6.83 2.62 -7.96
N LYS A 72 -6.31 3.43 -8.89
CA LYS A 72 -5.74 4.74 -8.57
C LYS A 72 -6.81 5.70 -8.06
N ASP A 73 -7.98 5.74 -8.69
CA ASP A 73 -9.06 6.63 -8.30
C ASP A 73 -9.53 6.36 -6.87
N ILE A 74 -9.70 5.09 -6.50
CA ILE A 74 -10.16 4.73 -5.14
C ILE A 74 -9.11 4.95 -4.04
N THR A 75 -7.84 5.20 -4.40
CA THR A 75 -6.79 5.52 -3.41
C THR A 75 -6.62 7.01 -3.18
N LEU A 76 -7.30 7.88 -3.94
CA LEU A 76 -7.24 9.32 -3.78
C LEU A 76 -7.71 9.73 -2.37
N GLN A 77 -6.87 10.49 -1.67
CA GLN A 77 -7.15 11.01 -0.32
C GLN A 77 -7.30 12.53 -0.30
N GLU A 78 -6.50 13.23 -1.09
CA GLU A 78 -6.53 14.69 -1.21
C GLU A 78 -6.42 15.06 -2.68
N ASP A 79 -7.23 16.02 -3.11
CA ASP A 79 -7.26 16.55 -4.47
C ASP A 79 -7.31 18.08 -4.36
N THR A 80 -6.26 18.74 -4.83
CA THR A 80 -6.02 20.17 -4.63
C THR A 80 -5.50 20.82 -5.91
N LEU A 81 -5.45 22.16 -5.96
CA LEU A 81 -4.93 22.95 -7.09
C LEU A 81 -3.39 22.91 -7.24
N GLY A 82 -2.74 21.83 -6.83
CA GLY A 82 -1.28 21.71 -6.96
C GLY A 82 -0.73 20.32 -6.71
N TYR A 83 -1.50 19.46 -6.05
CA TYR A 83 -1.15 18.06 -5.89
C TYR A 83 -2.38 17.17 -5.68
N ARG A 84 -2.18 15.89 -5.97
CA ARG A 84 -3.08 14.80 -5.58
C ARG A 84 -2.32 13.79 -4.73
N LEU A 85 -2.86 13.46 -3.57
CA LEU A 85 -2.29 12.44 -2.68
C LEU A 85 -3.11 11.17 -2.78
N HIS A 86 -2.48 10.10 -3.24
CA HIS A 86 -3.02 8.75 -3.19
C HIS A 86 -2.40 7.99 -2.03
N GLY A 87 -3.19 7.21 -1.30
CA GLY A 87 -2.67 6.50 -0.16
C GLY A 87 -3.55 5.39 0.39
N LYS A 88 -2.90 4.37 0.94
CA LYS A 88 -3.55 3.28 1.66
C LYS A 88 -2.85 3.01 2.98
N THR A 89 -3.64 2.94 4.05
CA THR A 89 -3.18 2.54 5.38
C THR A 89 -3.21 1.03 5.58
N GLY A 90 -2.31 0.51 6.41
CA GLY A 90 -2.27 -0.89 6.85
C GLY A 90 -1.88 -1.01 8.32
N TRP A 91 -2.46 -2.00 9.01
CA TRP A 91 -2.10 -2.32 10.40
C TRP A 91 -2.20 -3.84 10.57
N ALA A 92 -1.14 -4.45 11.09
CA ALA A 92 -1.17 -5.79 11.65
C ALA A 92 -0.60 -5.77 13.07
N ILE A 93 -1.14 -6.63 13.94
CA ILE A 93 -0.57 -6.90 15.26
C ILE A 93 0.03 -8.31 15.18
N GLY A 94 1.34 -8.41 15.40
CA GLY A 94 2.09 -9.66 15.44
C GLY A 94 2.65 -9.94 16.84
N SER A 95 3.52 -10.94 16.94
CA SER A 95 4.21 -11.30 18.20
C SER A 95 5.04 -10.14 18.75
N ASP A 96 5.65 -9.35 17.87
CA ASP A 96 6.60 -8.31 18.22
C ASP A 96 5.93 -6.93 18.38
N GLY A 97 4.59 -6.92 18.41
CA GLY A 97 3.76 -5.74 18.53
C GLY A 97 3.08 -5.31 17.24
N SER A 98 2.81 -4.02 17.12
CA SER A 98 2.09 -3.43 16.00
C SER A 98 3.03 -3.07 14.85
N ILE A 99 2.65 -3.46 13.63
CA ILE A 99 3.27 -3.04 12.38
C ILE A 99 2.27 -2.20 11.60
N GLY A 100 2.70 -1.00 11.22
CA GLY A 100 1.89 0.04 10.64
C GLY A 100 2.43 0.47 9.29
N TRP A 101 1.52 0.66 8.34
CA TRP A 101 1.84 1.09 6.99
C TRP A 101 1.04 2.32 6.58
N PHE A 102 1.71 3.20 5.83
CA PHE A 102 1.07 4.12 4.92
C PHE A 102 1.91 4.17 3.64
N VAL A 103 1.32 3.73 2.53
CA VAL A 103 1.98 3.64 1.22
C VAL A 103 1.14 4.41 0.21
N GLY A 104 1.78 4.99 -0.80
CA GLY A 104 1.08 5.83 -1.75
C GLY A 104 2.01 6.59 -2.68
N TRP A 105 1.45 7.60 -3.34
CA TRP A 105 2.20 8.52 -4.17
C TRP A 105 1.56 9.91 -4.17
N VAL A 106 2.37 10.92 -4.46
CA VAL A 106 1.94 12.30 -4.68
C VAL A 106 2.14 12.63 -6.14
N GLU A 107 1.07 13.06 -6.80
CA GLU A 107 1.12 13.66 -8.12
C GLU A 107 1.19 15.18 -7.98
N LYS A 108 2.00 15.83 -8.80
CA LYS A 108 2.19 17.29 -8.79
C LYS A 108 1.78 17.87 -10.13
N ASP A 109 1.02 18.95 -10.07
CA ASP A 109 0.49 19.60 -11.29
C ASP A 109 1.61 20.29 -12.10
N ASP A 110 2.74 20.61 -11.45
CA ASP A 110 3.94 21.17 -12.09
C ASP A 110 4.81 20.12 -12.82
N GLY A 111 4.43 18.84 -12.78
CA GLY A 111 5.15 17.74 -13.45
C GLY A 111 6.41 17.24 -12.73
N SER A 112 6.73 17.73 -11.53
CA SER A 112 7.88 17.25 -10.73
C SER A 112 7.67 15.86 -10.13
N GLY A 113 6.43 15.39 -10.08
CA GLY A 113 6.04 14.06 -9.63
C GLY A 113 5.82 13.05 -10.77
N PRO A 114 5.41 11.82 -10.47
CA PRO A 114 4.90 11.36 -9.17
C PRO A 114 6.00 10.96 -8.18
N TYR A 115 5.79 11.28 -6.90
CA TYR A 115 6.65 10.86 -5.78
C TYR A 115 6.04 9.66 -5.07
N VAL A 116 6.62 8.48 -5.22
CA VAL A 116 6.14 7.24 -4.61
C VAL A 116 6.79 7.04 -3.24
N PHE A 117 6.02 6.62 -2.23
CA PHE A 117 6.52 6.40 -0.88
C PHE A 117 5.94 5.15 -0.23
N ALA A 118 6.69 4.61 0.73
CA ALA A 118 6.22 3.58 1.64
C ALA A 118 6.78 3.81 3.05
N ASN A 119 5.89 4.16 3.98
CA ASN A 119 6.23 4.27 5.39
C ASN A 119 5.81 2.99 6.12
N ARG A 120 6.76 2.38 6.83
CA ARG A 120 6.53 1.27 7.74
C ARG A 120 7.03 1.64 9.13
N CYS A 121 6.14 1.79 10.09
CA CYS A 121 6.49 2.01 11.49
C CYS A 121 6.11 0.80 12.35
N MET A 122 6.79 0.65 13.48
CA MET A 122 6.60 -0.45 14.41
C MET A 122 6.57 0.07 15.85
N THR A 123 5.78 -0.56 16.70
CA THR A 123 5.80 -0.33 18.14
C THR A 123 5.54 -1.63 18.88
N SER A 124 6.25 -1.87 19.98
CA SER A 124 5.95 -2.97 20.90
C SER A 124 4.70 -2.70 21.74
N ASP A 125 4.32 -1.42 21.91
CA ASP A 125 3.09 -1.04 22.61
C ASP A 125 1.86 -1.18 21.69
N THR A 126 1.18 -2.32 21.80
CA THR A 126 -0.04 -2.63 21.05
C THR A 126 -1.26 -1.82 21.49
N ARG A 127 -1.18 -1.07 22.61
CA ARG A 127 -2.26 -0.23 23.13
C ARG A 127 -2.04 1.26 22.84
N SER A 128 -0.95 1.60 22.17
CA SER A 128 -0.64 2.98 21.79
C SER A 128 -1.77 3.58 20.95
N MET A 129 -2.45 4.59 21.50
CA MET A 129 -3.51 5.32 20.81
C MET A 129 -2.96 6.22 19.68
N THR A 130 -1.67 6.58 19.75
CA THR A 130 -1.02 7.46 18.77
C THR A 130 -0.47 6.70 17.56
N PHE A 131 -0.27 5.38 17.66
CA PHE A 131 0.27 4.57 16.57
C PHE A 131 -0.59 4.63 15.30
N GLY A 132 -1.92 4.57 15.47
CA GLY A 132 -2.87 4.62 14.38
C GLY A 132 -2.69 5.88 13.51
N PRO A 133 -2.82 7.10 14.10
CA PRO A 133 -2.58 8.37 13.40
C PRO A 133 -1.14 8.59 12.92
N ALA A 134 -0.14 8.16 13.70
CA ALA A 134 1.28 8.42 13.42
C ALA A 134 1.73 7.91 12.04
N ARG A 135 1.20 6.76 11.60
CA ARG A 135 1.53 6.16 10.28
C ARG A 135 1.37 7.14 9.13
N ARG A 136 0.28 7.89 9.12
CA ARG A 136 0.02 8.91 8.10
C ARG A 136 0.78 10.20 8.42
N ALA A 137 0.70 10.66 9.68
CA ALA A 137 1.27 11.94 10.08
C ALA A 137 2.78 12.04 9.79
N ILE A 138 3.53 10.97 10.06
CA ILE A 138 4.98 10.90 9.79
C ILE A 138 5.26 11.06 8.28
N SER A 139 4.52 10.35 7.42
CA SER A 139 4.69 10.48 5.97
C SER A 139 4.38 11.88 5.48
N ILE A 140 3.29 12.49 5.97
CA ILE A 140 2.94 13.86 5.59
C ILE A 140 4.02 14.84 6.06
N ALA A 141 4.53 14.70 7.29
CA ALA A 141 5.60 15.56 7.80
C ALA A 141 6.87 15.46 6.93
N VAL A 142 7.32 14.24 6.59
CA VAL A 142 8.48 14.04 5.73
C VAL A 142 8.24 14.59 4.32
N LEU A 143 7.06 14.39 3.73
CA LEU A 143 6.74 14.94 2.41
C LEU A 143 6.72 16.47 2.40
N LYS A 144 6.32 17.11 3.51
CA LYS A 144 6.40 18.58 3.68
C LYS A 144 7.84 19.05 3.85
N GLU A 145 8.62 18.36 4.67
CA GLU A 145 10.04 18.66 4.87
C GLU A 145 10.85 18.57 3.57
N LEU A 146 10.49 17.63 2.69
CA LEU A 146 11.06 17.49 1.35
C LEU A 146 10.50 18.48 0.31
N GLY A 147 9.56 19.36 0.70
CA GLY A 147 8.92 20.33 -0.21
C GLY A 147 7.99 19.71 -1.26
N ILE A 148 7.63 18.43 -1.12
CA ILE A 148 6.73 17.73 -2.05
C ILE A 148 5.28 18.18 -1.78
N LEU A 149 4.90 18.22 -0.51
CA LEU A 149 3.63 18.76 -0.03
C LEU A 149 3.84 20.16 0.57
N PRO A 150 2.83 21.05 0.52
CA PRO A 150 2.86 22.34 1.19
C PRO A 150 2.70 22.21 2.71
#